data_AF-A0A964Q3X3-F1
#
_entry.id   AF-A0A964Q3X3-F1
#
_cell.length_a   1.000
_cell.length_b   1.000
_cell.length_c   1.000
_cell.angle_alpha   90.00
_cell.angle_beta   90.00
_cell.angle_gamma   90.00
#
_symmetry.space_group_name_H-M   'P 1'
#
loop_
_entity.id
_entity.type
_entity.pdbx_description
1 polymer ?
#
loop_
_entity_poly.entity_id
_entity_poly.type
_entity_poly.pdbx_seq_one_letter_code
_entity_poly.pdbx_strand_id
1 'polypeptide(L)'
;MWKLGFLTFWMLLGQSPGKAEPNPIAPSLPNLTEAQEARLDKIINRFIQFDIGRLPGPEGIQAFEDFRILGYEATPALLRGLQTASKLEHSCPVTLIATKLKKILANCKDPELLDFTKDEIASAMEGSPHGVILRDLRNRVNIRRNAVAALLPPVPRWLLDLSVEQMVQSLKNEENQGKHLLMAKELARRNTPEALGGLGLFAVSFYPKVRDPSKELLKKSLNAADAKELGKYLKDENEVLRQMAAEAVGHKKHLSLAPQLIPLLADDYAPVGLAAKKALALLSEKNFGPKENASPAEVQEAIRQWTAWWETRGATPGR
;
A
#
# COMPACT_ATOMS: atom_id res chain seq x y z
N MET A 1 5.27 23.69 18.72
CA MET A 1 6.60 23.26 19.20
C MET A 1 7.22 22.06 18.43
N TRP A 2 6.60 21.56 17.35
CA TRP A 2 7.13 20.39 16.58
C TRP A 2 8.16 20.71 15.48
N LYS A 3 8.51 21.99 15.27
CA LYS A 3 9.47 22.39 14.23
C LYS A 3 10.93 22.10 14.58
N LEU A 4 11.27 21.91 15.86
CA LEU A 4 12.67 21.71 16.27
C LEU A 4 13.20 20.30 15.95
N GLY A 5 12.37 19.25 15.97
CA GLY A 5 12.80 17.89 15.63
C GLY A 5 12.97 17.66 14.12
N PHE A 6 12.29 18.45 13.29
CA PHE A 6 12.39 18.38 11.83
C PHE A 6 13.69 19.01 11.31
N LEU A 7 14.17 20.08 11.94
CA LEU A 7 15.36 20.81 11.49
C LEU A 7 16.67 20.10 11.83
N THR A 8 16.76 19.44 12.99
CA THR A 8 17.99 18.75 13.42
C THR A 8 18.31 17.52 12.56
N PHE A 9 17.30 16.90 11.94
CA PHE A 9 17.49 15.76 11.05
C PHE A 9 18.03 16.14 9.66
N TRP A 10 17.55 17.24 9.06
CA TRP A 10 18.06 17.71 7.76
C TRP A 10 19.52 18.17 7.83
N MET A 11 19.94 18.75 8.96
CA MET A 11 21.34 19.12 9.20
C MET A 11 22.29 17.90 9.23
N LEU A 12 21.81 16.74 9.65
CA LEU A 12 22.55 15.47 9.65
C LEU A 12 22.55 14.75 8.30
N LEU A 13 21.69 15.16 7.35
CA LEU A 13 21.51 14.54 6.04
C LEU A 13 22.04 15.37 4.86
N GLY A 14 22.56 16.58 5.09
CA GLY A 14 23.22 17.39 4.05
C GLY A 14 22.32 17.77 2.87
N GLN A 15 20.99 17.77 3.04
CA GLN A 15 20.06 18.20 2.00
C GLN A 15 19.12 19.31 2.54
N SER A 16 18.35 19.96 1.67
CA SER A 16 17.41 21.04 2.02
C SER A 16 15.97 20.52 1.99
N PRO A 17 15.04 20.99 2.86
CA PRO A 17 13.70 20.42 3.04
C PRO A 17 12.79 20.65 1.83
N GLY A 18 13.01 19.88 0.76
CA GLY A 18 12.02 19.63 -0.27
C GLY A 18 10.87 18.81 0.31
N LYS A 19 9.65 19.00 -0.21
CA LYS A 19 8.51 18.13 0.12
C LYS A 19 8.86 16.70 -0.26
N ALA A 20 9.25 15.88 0.72
CA ALA A 20 9.42 14.45 0.52
C ALA A 20 8.13 13.88 -0.06
N GLU A 21 8.24 13.07 -1.11
CA GLU A 21 7.08 12.37 -1.67
C GLU A 21 6.43 11.52 -0.57
N PRO A 22 5.08 11.46 -0.53
CA PRO A 22 4.38 10.66 0.45
C PRO A 22 4.70 9.17 0.26
N ASN A 23 4.88 8.45 1.36
CA ASN A 23 5.14 7.02 1.32
C ASN A 23 3.94 6.25 0.73
N PRO A 24 4.16 5.22 -0.11
CA PRO A 24 3.08 4.44 -0.72
C PRO A 24 2.25 3.61 0.28
N ILE A 25 2.78 3.32 1.47
CA ILE A 25 2.08 2.57 2.53
C ILE A 25 1.14 3.49 3.33
N ALA A 26 1.61 4.70 3.64
CA ALA A 26 0.87 5.66 4.45
C ALA A 26 1.29 7.10 4.12
N PRO A 27 0.36 7.99 3.73
CA PRO A 27 0.68 9.34 3.27
C PRO A 27 1.42 10.23 4.28
N SER A 28 1.29 9.94 5.57
CA SER A 28 1.97 10.70 6.64
C SER A 28 3.46 10.34 6.80
N LEU A 29 3.91 9.21 6.25
CA LEU A 29 5.32 8.82 6.31
C LEU A 29 6.10 9.45 5.14
N PRO A 30 7.38 9.80 5.34
CA PRO A 30 8.25 10.14 4.23
C PRO A 30 8.52 8.90 3.36
N ASN A 31 8.61 9.08 2.05
CA ASN A 31 9.16 8.05 1.16
C ASN A 31 10.68 7.97 1.36
N LEU A 32 11.13 6.93 2.08
CA LEU A 32 12.54 6.72 2.38
C LEU A 32 13.22 5.95 1.24
N THR A 33 14.48 6.29 0.97
CA THR A 33 15.34 5.47 0.10
C THR A 33 15.67 4.14 0.77
N GLU A 34 16.00 3.12 -0.03
CA GLU A 34 16.42 1.81 0.47
C GLU A 34 17.59 1.90 1.47
N ALA A 35 18.55 2.79 1.22
CA ALA A 35 19.68 3.03 2.13
C ALA A 35 19.24 3.62 3.49
N GLN A 36 18.22 4.50 3.49
CA GLN A 36 17.66 5.06 4.71
C GLN A 36 16.88 4.00 5.50
N GLU A 37 16.08 3.17 4.82
CA GLU A 37 15.37 2.07 5.46
C GLU A 37 16.34 1.05 6.08
N ALA A 38 17.36 0.63 5.33
CA ALA A 38 18.39 -0.28 5.81
C ALA A 38 19.16 0.26 7.02
N ARG A 39 19.39 1.59 7.08
CA ARG A 39 19.99 2.24 8.25
C ARG A 39 19.09 2.13 9.48
N LEU A 40 17.79 2.34 9.33
CA LEU A 40 16.82 2.22 10.42
C LEU A 40 16.74 0.77 10.93
N ASP A 41 16.68 -0.20 10.02
CA ASP A 41 16.70 -1.63 10.37
C ASP A 41 17.99 -2.00 11.12
N LYS A 42 19.15 -1.46 10.71
CA LYS A 42 20.43 -1.67 11.40
C LYS A 42 20.42 -1.13 12.83
N ILE A 43 19.85 0.05 13.07
CA ILE A 43 19.72 0.63 14.42
C ILE A 43 18.89 -0.30 15.31
N ILE A 44 17.73 -0.73 14.82
CA ILE A 44 16.81 -1.57 15.59
C ILE A 44 17.42 -2.95 15.86
N ASN A 45 18.07 -3.55 14.86
CA ASN A 45 18.77 -4.83 15.04
C ASN A 45 19.89 -4.74 16.08
N ARG A 46 20.71 -3.68 16.06
CA ARG A 46 21.74 -3.45 17.09
C ARG A 46 21.13 -3.30 18.47
N PHE A 47 20.01 -2.58 18.60
CA PHE A 47 19.28 -2.48 19.85
C PHE A 47 18.79 -3.85 20.33
N ILE A 48 18.19 -4.67 19.47
CA ILE A 48 17.74 -6.02 19.83
C ILE A 48 18.93 -6.86 20.34
N GLN A 49 20.08 -6.81 19.65
CA GLN A 49 21.29 -7.52 20.09
C GLN A 49 21.80 -7.03 21.45
N PHE A 50 21.76 -5.71 21.70
CA PHE A 50 22.12 -5.14 23.01
C PHE A 50 21.18 -5.65 24.11
N ASP A 51 19.88 -5.59 23.89
CA ASP A 51 18.86 -5.92 24.89
C ASP A 51 18.86 -7.42 25.26
N ILE A 52 19.23 -8.30 24.32
CA ILE A 52 19.46 -9.74 24.60
C ILE A 52 20.88 -10.07 25.09
N GLY A 53 21.70 -9.04 25.37
CA GLY A 53 23.04 -9.20 25.94
C GLY A 53 24.14 -9.63 24.96
N ARG A 54 23.88 -9.61 23.65
CA ARG A 54 24.86 -9.99 22.60
C ARG A 54 25.73 -8.85 22.10
N LEU A 55 25.41 -7.61 22.47
CA LEU A 55 26.20 -6.43 22.13
C LEU A 55 26.54 -5.65 23.40
N PRO A 56 27.44 -6.14 24.28
CA PRO A 56 27.79 -5.45 25.51
C PRO A 56 28.65 -4.21 25.26
N GLY A 57 28.86 -3.40 26.31
CA GLY A 57 29.83 -2.31 26.29
C GLY A 57 29.33 -1.03 25.60
N PRO A 58 30.26 -0.11 25.27
CA PRO A 58 29.93 1.21 24.70
C PRO A 58 29.10 1.12 23.41
N GLU A 59 29.36 0.12 22.55
CA GLU A 59 28.61 -0.06 21.31
C GLU A 59 27.14 -0.42 21.53
N GLY A 60 26.86 -1.16 22.61
CA GLY A 60 25.50 -1.52 23.04
C GLY A 60 24.74 -0.34 23.62
N ILE A 61 25.39 0.45 24.47
CA ILE A 61 24.82 1.69 25.02
C ILE A 61 24.46 2.64 23.87
N GLN A 62 25.36 2.80 22.89
CA GLN A 62 25.07 3.61 21.71
C GLN A 62 23.89 3.06 20.91
N ALA A 63 23.77 1.73 20.76
CA ALA A 63 22.65 1.12 20.06
C ALA A 63 21.30 1.42 20.74
N PHE A 64 21.27 1.43 22.08
CA PHE A 64 20.09 1.81 22.85
C PHE A 64 19.72 3.29 22.67
N GLU A 65 20.71 4.19 22.70
CA GLU A 65 20.45 5.62 22.48
C GLU A 65 20.01 5.91 21.04
N ASP A 66 20.65 5.27 20.05
CA ASP A 66 20.25 5.35 18.64
C ASP A 66 18.77 4.92 18.46
N PHE A 67 18.35 3.83 19.13
CA PHE A 67 16.96 3.38 19.13
C PHE A 67 16.02 4.38 19.81
N ARG A 68 16.44 4.96 20.95
CA ARG A 68 15.65 5.93 21.72
C ARG A 68 15.32 7.18 20.92
N ILE A 69 16.18 7.61 20.01
CA ILE A 69 15.96 8.83 19.21
C ILE A 69 15.17 8.59 17.92
N LEU A 70 14.87 7.34 17.54
CA LEU A 70 14.07 7.04 16.34
C LEU A 70 12.73 7.80 16.34
N GLY A 71 12.42 8.42 15.20
CA GLY A 71 11.21 9.22 15.02
C GLY A 71 10.04 8.44 14.43
N TYR A 72 9.06 9.19 13.93
CA TYR A 72 7.83 8.66 13.32
C TYR A 72 8.11 7.90 12.02
N GLU A 73 9.12 8.34 11.26
CA GLU A 73 9.61 7.73 10.03
C GLU A 73 10.09 6.29 10.22
N ALA A 74 10.50 5.93 11.44
CA ALA A 74 10.98 4.59 11.76
C ALA A 74 9.86 3.57 11.96
N THR A 75 8.57 3.95 11.83
CA THR A 75 7.43 3.05 12.11
C THR A 75 7.51 1.71 11.34
N PRO A 76 7.75 1.67 10.01
CA PRO A 76 7.86 0.40 9.29
C PRO A 76 9.04 -0.47 9.78
N ALA A 77 10.19 0.14 10.03
CA ALA A 77 11.37 -0.57 10.54
C ALA A 77 11.14 -1.10 11.97
N LEU A 78 10.45 -0.33 12.82
CA LEU A 78 10.05 -0.76 14.17
C LEU A 78 9.09 -1.95 14.12
N LEU A 79 8.19 -2.03 13.14
CA LEU A 79 7.29 -3.17 12.96
C LEU A 79 8.04 -4.43 12.53
N ARG A 80 8.99 -4.31 11.57
CA ARG A 80 9.89 -5.42 11.21
C ARG A 80 10.74 -5.90 12.39
N GLY A 81 11.29 -4.95 13.15
CA GLY A 81 12.01 -5.22 14.39
C GLY A 81 11.15 -5.90 15.45
N LEU A 82 9.89 -5.47 15.61
CA LEU A 82 8.92 -6.10 16.50
C LEU A 82 8.64 -7.54 16.08
N GLN A 83 8.42 -7.79 14.78
CA GLN A 83 8.20 -9.14 14.25
C GLN A 83 9.44 -10.04 14.41
N THR A 84 10.64 -9.49 14.29
CA THR A 84 11.89 -10.21 14.55
C THR A 84 12.00 -10.57 16.03
N ALA A 85 11.81 -9.58 16.90
CA ALA A 85 11.87 -9.75 18.34
C ALA A 85 10.77 -10.68 18.88
N SER A 86 9.58 -10.68 18.26
CA SER A 86 8.44 -11.49 18.71
C SER A 86 8.67 -12.99 18.57
N LYS A 87 9.67 -13.41 17.79
CA LYS A 87 10.08 -14.81 17.62
C LYS A 87 11.20 -15.23 18.58
N LEU A 88 11.77 -14.30 19.35
CA LEU A 88 12.78 -14.59 20.35
C LEU A 88 12.13 -15.01 21.67
N GLU A 89 12.84 -15.76 22.50
CA GLU A 89 12.37 -16.10 23.86
C GLU A 89 12.35 -14.88 24.79
N HIS A 90 13.25 -13.91 24.55
CA HIS A 90 13.35 -12.70 25.36
C HIS A 90 12.20 -11.72 25.08
N SER A 91 11.46 -11.33 26.12
CA SER A 91 10.30 -10.42 26.02
C SER A 91 10.66 -8.93 26.08
N CYS A 92 11.86 -8.58 26.57
CA CYS A 92 12.31 -7.20 26.74
C CYS A 92 12.34 -6.40 25.42
N PRO A 93 12.89 -6.91 24.30
CA PRO A 93 12.93 -6.14 23.07
C PRO A 93 11.53 -5.89 22.50
N VAL A 94 10.64 -6.89 22.61
CA VAL A 94 9.23 -6.77 22.21
C VAL A 94 8.53 -5.67 23.01
N THR A 95 8.75 -5.63 24.32
CA THR A 95 8.15 -4.64 25.23
C THR A 95 8.60 -3.22 24.89
N LEU A 96 9.90 -3.02 24.67
CA LEU A 96 10.47 -1.70 24.40
C LEU A 96 10.07 -1.18 23.01
N ILE A 97 10.09 -2.04 21.98
CA ILE A 97 9.64 -1.67 20.63
C ILE A 97 8.13 -1.35 20.64
N ALA A 98 7.31 -2.19 21.29
CA ALA A 98 5.88 -1.93 21.44
C ALA A 98 5.60 -0.61 22.17
N THR A 99 6.35 -0.29 23.22
CA THR A 99 6.21 0.96 23.97
C THR A 99 6.57 2.17 23.11
N LYS A 100 7.64 2.07 22.32
CA LYS A 100 8.04 3.11 21.36
C LYS A 100 6.95 3.35 20.31
N LEU A 101 6.43 2.28 19.70
CA LEU A 101 5.32 2.33 18.74
C LEU A 101 4.06 2.98 19.35
N LYS A 102 3.67 2.61 20.57
CA LYS A 102 2.54 3.26 21.27
C LYS A 102 2.72 4.77 21.37
N LYS A 103 3.93 5.23 21.74
CA LYS A 103 4.24 6.66 21.89
C LYS A 103 4.18 7.39 20.56
N ILE A 104 4.73 6.79 19.50
CA ILE A 104 4.71 7.35 18.14
C ILE A 104 3.27 7.47 17.62
N LEU A 105 2.46 6.43 17.82
CA LEU A 105 1.13 6.32 17.23
C LEU A 105 0.02 6.99 18.03
N ALA A 106 0.25 7.34 19.30
CA ALA A 106 -0.76 7.93 20.19
C ALA A 106 -1.48 9.15 19.57
N ASN A 107 -0.77 9.95 18.78
CA ASN A 107 -1.31 11.15 18.13
C ASN A 107 -1.43 11.01 16.60
N CYS A 108 -1.21 9.82 16.05
CA CYS A 108 -1.31 9.58 14.61
C CYS A 108 -2.71 9.94 14.10
N LYS A 109 -2.79 10.72 13.02
CA LYS A 109 -4.06 11.09 12.35
C LYS A 109 -4.23 10.40 11.00
N ASP A 110 -3.26 9.56 10.63
CA ASP A 110 -3.25 8.84 9.37
C ASP A 110 -3.95 7.48 9.57
N PRO A 111 -5.17 7.30 9.04
CA PRO A 111 -5.87 6.04 9.16
C PRO A 111 -5.15 4.89 8.42
N GLU A 112 -4.42 5.18 7.35
CA GLU A 112 -3.70 4.16 6.57
C GLU A 112 -2.50 3.63 7.35
N LEU A 113 -1.74 4.50 8.02
CA LEU A 113 -0.66 4.04 8.89
C LEU A 113 -1.19 3.18 10.05
N LEU A 114 -2.33 3.56 10.62
CA LEU A 114 -2.94 2.82 11.73
C LEU A 114 -3.47 1.45 11.29
N ASP A 115 -4.05 1.35 10.10
CA ASP A 115 -4.48 0.08 9.52
C ASP A 115 -3.27 -0.81 9.18
N PHE A 116 -2.27 -0.27 8.47
CA PHE A 116 -1.01 -0.98 8.20
C PHE A 116 -0.38 -1.52 9.48
N THR A 117 -0.22 -0.67 10.50
CA THR A 117 0.38 -1.07 11.78
C THR A 117 -0.42 -2.19 12.46
N LYS A 118 -1.76 -2.10 12.45
CA LYS A 118 -2.64 -3.11 13.06
C LYS A 118 -2.47 -4.47 12.39
N ASP A 119 -2.29 -4.50 11.08
CA ASP A 119 -2.13 -5.72 10.29
C ASP A 119 -0.73 -6.32 10.49
N GLU A 120 0.33 -5.50 10.47
CA GLU A 120 1.70 -5.94 10.78
C GLU A 120 1.84 -6.52 12.20
N ILE A 121 1.16 -5.92 13.20
CA ILE A 121 1.14 -6.49 14.55
C ILE A 121 0.41 -7.84 14.57
N ALA A 122 -0.66 -8.01 13.79
CA ALA A 122 -1.36 -9.28 13.69
C ALA A 122 -0.44 -10.37 13.13
N SER A 123 0.32 -10.07 12.06
CA SER A 123 1.33 -10.98 11.52
C SER A 123 2.44 -11.28 12.54
N ALA A 124 2.87 -10.30 13.34
CA ALA A 124 3.87 -10.52 14.39
C ALA A 124 3.38 -11.42 15.54
N MET A 125 2.06 -11.58 15.72
CA MET A 125 1.45 -12.45 16.72
C MET A 125 1.48 -13.93 16.33
N GLU A 126 1.58 -14.26 15.04
CA GLU A 126 1.57 -15.63 14.56
C GLU A 126 2.78 -16.41 15.09
N GLY A 127 2.52 -17.41 15.94
CA GLY A 127 3.57 -18.24 16.55
C GLY A 127 4.43 -17.53 17.60
N SER A 128 4.07 -16.33 18.06
CA SER A 128 4.84 -15.60 19.05
C SER A 128 4.50 -16.02 20.50
N PRO A 129 5.49 -16.28 21.37
CA PRO A 129 5.26 -16.47 22.81
C PRO A 129 4.80 -15.19 23.53
N HIS A 130 4.91 -14.01 22.89
CA HIS A 130 4.64 -12.70 23.47
C HIS A 130 3.23 -12.16 23.15
N GLY A 131 2.28 -13.05 22.87
CA GLY A 131 0.95 -12.71 22.36
C GLY A 131 0.16 -11.70 23.21
N VAL A 132 0.38 -11.66 24.54
CA VAL A 132 -0.28 -10.69 25.43
C VAL A 132 0.15 -9.26 25.14
N ILE A 133 1.46 -9.02 24.97
CA ILE A 133 2.03 -7.68 24.72
C ILE A 133 1.57 -7.17 23.36
N LEU A 134 1.63 -8.04 22.34
CA LEU A 134 1.22 -7.71 20.97
C LEU A 134 -0.28 -7.44 20.88
N ARG A 135 -1.11 -8.19 21.61
CA ARG A 135 -2.56 -7.96 21.68
C ARG A 135 -2.89 -6.60 22.32
N ASP A 136 -2.23 -6.22 23.42
CA ASP A 136 -2.41 -4.89 24.02
C ASP A 136 -2.00 -3.77 23.06
N LEU A 137 -0.84 -3.93 22.38
CA LEU A 137 -0.40 -2.96 21.37
C LEU A 137 -1.44 -2.82 20.24
N ARG A 138 -1.91 -3.94 19.67
CA ARG A 138 -2.92 -3.96 18.62
C ARG A 138 -4.22 -3.30 19.06
N ASN A 139 -4.68 -3.56 20.29
CA ASN A 139 -5.87 -2.94 20.85
C ASN A 139 -5.73 -1.42 20.95
N ARG A 140 -4.57 -0.91 21.40
CA ARG A 140 -4.31 0.54 21.47
C ARG A 140 -4.30 1.20 20.09
N VAL A 141 -3.67 0.55 19.10
CA VAL A 141 -3.70 1.00 17.71
C VAL A 141 -5.14 1.05 17.20
N ASN A 142 -5.94 0.02 17.48
CA ASN A 142 -7.34 -0.04 17.09
C ASN A 142 -8.20 1.07 17.74
N ILE A 143 -8.01 1.34 19.04
CA ILE A 143 -8.68 2.45 19.73
C ILE A 143 -8.34 3.79 19.05
N ARG A 144 -7.06 4.02 18.75
CA ARG A 144 -6.64 5.25 18.08
C ARG A 144 -7.24 5.35 16.67
N ARG A 145 -7.23 4.25 15.91
CA ARG A 145 -7.82 4.14 14.57
C ARG A 145 -9.31 4.47 14.60
N ASN A 146 -10.05 3.95 15.57
CA ASN A 146 -11.47 4.29 15.76
C ASN A 146 -11.68 5.75 16.15
N ALA A 147 -10.81 6.33 16.98
CA ALA A 147 -10.88 7.75 17.31
C ALA A 147 -10.60 8.65 16.09
N VAL A 148 -9.67 8.26 15.21
CA VAL A 148 -9.41 8.96 13.93
C VAL A 148 -10.60 8.81 12.98
N ALA A 149 -11.17 7.60 12.87
CA ALA A 149 -12.36 7.36 12.06
C ALA A 149 -13.58 8.18 12.55
N ALA A 150 -13.73 8.36 13.86
CA ALA A 150 -14.80 9.18 14.44
C ALA A 150 -14.66 10.68 14.14
N LEU A 151 -13.47 11.15 13.74
CA LEU A 151 -13.28 12.52 13.26
C LEU A 151 -13.72 12.71 11.80
N LEU A 152 -13.88 11.61 11.05
CA LEU A 152 -14.44 11.66 9.71
C LEU A 152 -15.96 11.86 9.79
N PRO A 153 -16.56 12.64 8.88
CA PRO A 153 -18.00 12.84 8.87
C PRO A 153 -18.71 11.47 8.79
N PRO A 154 -19.74 11.23 9.63
CA PRO A 154 -20.42 9.95 9.64
C PRO A 154 -21.05 9.67 8.28
N VAL A 155 -20.97 8.42 7.83
CA VAL A 155 -21.66 7.98 6.62
C VAL A 155 -23.17 8.14 6.85
N PRO A 156 -23.90 8.87 5.99
CA PRO A 156 -25.33 9.06 6.18
C PRO A 156 -26.07 7.72 6.23
N ARG A 157 -27.03 7.58 7.15
CA ARG A 157 -27.77 6.31 7.35
C ARG A 157 -28.42 5.81 6.07
N TRP A 158 -29.03 6.71 5.29
CA TRP A 158 -29.65 6.37 4.00
C TRP A 158 -28.68 5.68 3.04
N LEU A 159 -27.37 5.94 3.15
CA LEU A 159 -26.37 5.35 2.28
C LEU A 159 -25.96 3.94 2.73
N LEU A 160 -25.97 3.68 4.04
CA LEU A 160 -25.69 2.36 4.59
C LEU A 160 -26.76 1.35 4.18
N ASP A 161 -28.00 1.80 4.05
CA ASP A 161 -29.14 0.96 3.69
C ASP A 161 -29.21 0.63 2.17
N LEU A 162 -28.44 1.32 1.32
CA LEU A 162 -28.43 1.06 -0.13
C LEU A 162 -27.60 -0.18 -0.48
N SER A 163 -28.12 -1.01 -1.39
CA SER A 163 -27.35 -2.06 -2.06
C SER A 163 -26.39 -1.45 -3.10
N VAL A 164 -25.39 -2.23 -3.53
CA VAL A 164 -24.48 -1.81 -4.62
C VAL A 164 -25.27 -1.50 -5.89
N GLU A 165 -26.24 -2.35 -6.24
CA GLU A 165 -27.10 -2.16 -7.40
C GLU A 165 -27.90 -0.85 -7.32
N GLN A 166 -28.47 -0.54 -6.15
CA GLN A 166 -29.20 0.72 -5.97
C GLN A 166 -28.29 1.94 -6.10
N MET A 167 -27.05 1.86 -5.59
CA MET A 167 -26.06 2.93 -5.80
C MET A 167 -25.73 3.10 -7.28
N VAL A 168 -25.49 2.01 -8.02
CA VAL A 168 -25.23 2.07 -9.46
C VAL A 168 -26.42 2.63 -10.22
N GLN A 169 -27.65 2.18 -9.91
CA GLN A 169 -28.86 2.66 -10.57
C GLN A 169 -29.10 4.16 -10.32
N SER A 170 -28.60 4.72 -9.21
CA SER A 170 -28.65 6.15 -8.95
C SER A 170 -27.89 6.99 -9.99
N LEU A 171 -26.90 6.43 -10.70
CA LEU A 171 -26.21 7.16 -11.78
C LEU A 171 -27.17 7.60 -12.90
N LYS A 172 -28.32 6.92 -13.05
CA LYS A 172 -29.35 7.26 -14.04
C LYS A 172 -30.40 8.24 -13.52
N ASN A 173 -30.68 8.19 -12.22
CA ASN A 173 -31.90 8.78 -11.63
C ASN A 173 -31.63 9.87 -10.58
N GLU A 174 -30.37 10.07 -10.18
CA GLU A 174 -29.97 11.06 -9.18
C GLU A 174 -29.01 12.07 -9.84
N GLU A 175 -29.36 13.35 -9.80
CA GLU A 175 -28.52 14.42 -10.38
C GLU A 175 -27.54 15.01 -9.36
N ASN A 176 -27.75 14.74 -8.06
CA ASN A 176 -26.91 15.28 -7.01
C ASN A 176 -25.54 14.59 -6.97
N GLN A 177 -24.56 15.23 -7.61
CA GLN A 177 -23.16 14.81 -7.63
C GLN A 177 -22.55 14.60 -6.23
N GLY A 178 -23.04 15.32 -5.22
CA GLY A 178 -22.62 15.15 -3.83
C GLY A 178 -23.05 13.80 -3.26
N LYS A 179 -24.27 13.34 -3.57
CA LYS A 179 -24.73 11.99 -3.19
C LYS A 179 -23.95 10.92 -3.95
N HIS A 180 -23.70 11.10 -5.24
CA HIS A 180 -22.86 10.18 -6.01
C HIS A 180 -21.46 10.05 -5.44
N LEU A 181 -20.84 11.15 -5.03
CA LEU A 181 -19.52 11.13 -4.40
C LEU A 181 -19.54 10.37 -3.06
N LEU A 182 -20.61 10.51 -2.27
CA LEU A 182 -20.78 9.72 -1.05
C LEU A 182 -20.94 8.23 -1.35
N MET A 183 -21.74 7.88 -2.37
CA MET A 183 -21.89 6.48 -2.82
C MET A 183 -20.57 5.90 -3.31
N ALA A 184 -19.78 6.63 -4.11
CA ALA A 184 -18.46 6.19 -4.54
C ALA A 184 -17.52 5.91 -3.35
N LYS A 185 -17.51 6.78 -2.34
CA LYS A 185 -16.74 6.57 -1.10
C LYS A 185 -17.21 5.34 -0.33
N GLU A 186 -18.52 5.11 -0.27
CA GLU A 186 -19.09 3.94 0.39
C GLU A 186 -18.78 2.64 -0.38
N LEU A 187 -18.85 2.65 -1.71
CA LEU A 187 -18.46 1.51 -2.55
C LEU A 187 -16.99 1.15 -2.33
N ALA A 188 -16.09 2.15 -2.33
CA ALA A 188 -14.68 1.95 -2.00
C ALA A 188 -14.47 1.41 -0.59
N ARG A 189 -15.27 1.85 0.39
CA ARG A 189 -15.23 1.37 1.77
C ARG A 189 -15.70 -0.09 1.89
N ARG A 190 -16.70 -0.51 1.11
CA ARG A 190 -17.19 -1.90 1.08
C ARG A 190 -16.16 -2.84 0.48
N ASN A 191 -15.46 -2.40 -0.57
CA ASN A 191 -14.31 -3.10 -1.16
C ASN A 191 -14.57 -4.57 -1.54
N THR A 192 -15.82 -4.94 -1.83
CA THR A 192 -16.16 -6.24 -2.41
C THR A 192 -16.03 -6.20 -3.94
N PRO A 193 -15.90 -7.34 -4.64
CA PRO A 193 -15.85 -7.34 -6.10
C PRO A 193 -17.00 -6.59 -6.75
N GLU A 194 -18.22 -6.77 -6.25
CA GLU A 194 -19.42 -6.07 -6.75
C GLU A 194 -19.32 -4.57 -6.50
N ALA A 195 -18.86 -4.17 -5.30
CA ALA A 195 -18.72 -2.76 -4.93
C ALA A 195 -17.64 -2.06 -5.78
N LEU A 196 -16.54 -2.75 -6.08
CA LEU A 196 -15.49 -2.22 -6.97
C LEU A 196 -15.95 -2.17 -8.43
N GLY A 197 -16.75 -3.14 -8.89
CA GLY A 197 -17.46 -3.06 -10.17
C GLY A 197 -18.36 -1.83 -10.25
N GLY A 198 -19.16 -1.60 -9.21
CA GLY A 198 -19.98 -0.39 -9.07
C GLY A 198 -19.12 0.87 -9.08
N LEU A 199 -18.03 0.92 -8.32
CA LEU A 199 -17.12 2.06 -8.26
C LEU A 199 -16.49 2.35 -9.64
N GLY A 200 -16.19 1.31 -10.42
CA GLY A 200 -15.74 1.43 -11.81
C GLY A 200 -16.74 2.19 -12.69
N LEU A 201 -18.05 1.98 -12.50
CA LEU A 201 -19.09 2.74 -13.21
C LEU A 201 -19.13 4.22 -12.78
N PHE A 202 -18.91 4.51 -11.50
CA PHE A 202 -18.77 5.89 -11.02
C PHE A 202 -17.48 6.55 -11.56
N ALA A 203 -16.42 5.78 -11.78
CA ALA A 203 -15.14 6.22 -12.32
C ALA A 203 -15.17 6.61 -13.80
N VAL A 204 -16.28 6.36 -14.51
CA VAL A 204 -16.56 6.86 -15.87
C VAL A 204 -17.71 7.85 -15.93
N SER A 205 -18.16 8.35 -14.77
CA SER A 205 -19.19 9.39 -14.71
C SER A 205 -18.85 10.57 -15.62
N PHE A 206 -19.87 11.14 -16.26
CA PHE A 206 -19.72 12.37 -17.03
C PHE A 206 -19.29 13.55 -16.15
N TYR A 207 -19.64 13.52 -14.86
CA TYR A 207 -19.30 14.58 -13.91
C TYR A 207 -17.88 14.39 -13.35
N PRO A 208 -16.92 15.29 -13.65
CA PRO A 208 -15.54 15.14 -13.16
C PRO A 208 -15.44 15.06 -11.63
N LYS A 209 -16.32 15.78 -10.92
CA LYS A 209 -16.42 15.76 -9.44
C LYS A 209 -16.75 14.39 -8.85
N VAL A 210 -17.32 13.49 -9.63
CA VAL A 210 -17.60 12.10 -9.25
C VAL A 210 -16.54 11.18 -9.85
N ARG A 211 -16.28 11.36 -11.15
CA ARG A 211 -15.35 10.55 -11.94
C ARG A 211 -13.95 10.49 -11.35
N ASP A 212 -13.33 11.64 -11.13
CA ASP A 212 -11.92 11.70 -10.77
C ASP A 212 -11.68 11.17 -9.34
N PRO A 213 -12.49 11.55 -8.32
CA PRO A 213 -12.39 10.90 -7.00
C PRO A 213 -12.67 9.40 -7.03
N SER A 214 -13.59 8.93 -7.87
CA SER A 214 -13.89 7.50 -7.99
C SER A 214 -12.74 6.72 -8.59
N LYS A 215 -12.05 7.28 -9.60
CA LYS A 215 -10.80 6.72 -10.15
C LYS A 215 -9.72 6.61 -9.09
N GLU A 216 -9.51 7.66 -8.30
CA GLU A 216 -8.51 7.64 -7.22
C GLU A 216 -8.85 6.62 -6.13
N LEU A 217 -10.12 6.52 -5.74
CA LEU A 217 -10.58 5.50 -4.79
C LEU A 217 -10.36 4.09 -5.34
N LEU A 218 -10.70 3.85 -6.61
CA LEU A 218 -10.52 2.54 -7.25
C LEU A 218 -9.04 2.17 -7.35
N LYS A 219 -8.20 3.11 -7.78
CA LYS A 219 -6.74 2.94 -7.83
C LYS A 219 -6.18 2.59 -6.45
N LYS A 220 -6.62 3.27 -5.40
CA LYS A 220 -6.21 2.97 -4.02
C LYS A 220 -6.62 1.55 -3.61
N SER A 221 -7.87 1.15 -3.85
CA SER A 221 -8.37 -0.20 -3.55
C SER A 221 -7.58 -1.28 -4.27
N LEU A 222 -7.30 -1.12 -5.57
CA LEU A 222 -6.55 -2.11 -6.34
C LEU A 222 -5.06 -2.13 -6.00
N ASN A 223 -4.45 -0.99 -5.65
CA ASN A 223 -3.09 -0.96 -5.12
C ASN A 223 -2.95 -1.68 -3.76
N ALA A 224 -4.05 -1.83 -3.01
CA ALA A 224 -4.05 -2.62 -1.77
C ALA A 224 -4.25 -4.13 -2.04
N ALA A 225 -4.93 -4.51 -3.13
CA ALA A 225 -5.24 -5.91 -3.47
C ALA A 225 -3.99 -6.79 -3.69
N ASP A 226 -4.12 -8.08 -3.41
CA ASP A 226 -3.04 -9.05 -3.64
C ASP A 226 -2.95 -9.51 -5.12
N ALA A 227 -1.92 -10.29 -5.45
CA ALA A 227 -1.73 -10.77 -6.82
C ALA A 227 -2.89 -11.68 -7.30
N LYS A 228 -3.50 -12.46 -6.42
CA LYS A 228 -4.61 -13.36 -6.79
C LYS A 228 -5.85 -12.56 -7.13
N GLU A 229 -6.16 -11.54 -6.35
CA GLU A 229 -7.26 -10.62 -6.59
C GLU A 229 -7.05 -9.79 -7.86
N LEU A 230 -5.85 -9.21 -8.03
CA LEU A 230 -5.50 -8.45 -9.22
C LEU A 230 -5.66 -9.29 -10.50
N GLY A 231 -5.25 -10.57 -10.48
CA GLY A 231 -5.46 -11.48 -11.61
C GLY A 231 -6.93 -11.69 -12.00
N LYS A 232 -7.87 -11.53 -11.07
CA LYS A 232 -9.30 -11.54 -11.39
C LYS A 232 -9.71 -10.26 -12.11
N TYR A 233 -9.29 -9.10 -11.60
CA TYR A 233 -9.64 -7.80 -12.17
C TYR A 233 -9.00 -7.52 -13.54
N LEU A 234 -7.87 -8.15 -13.86
CA LEU A 234 -7.31 -8.13 -15.23
C LEU A 234 -8.25 -8.74 -16.28
N LYS A 235 -9.23 -9.54 -15.86
CA LYS A 235 -10.20 -10.23 -16.74
C LYS A 235 -11.62 -9.71 -16.53
N ASP A 236 -11.78 -8.60 -15.82
CA ASP A 236 -13.09 -8.03 -15.52
C ASP A 236 -13.77 -7.53 -16.79
N GLU A 237 -15.10 -7.55 -16.84
CA GLU A 237 -15.86 -7.00 -17.96
C GLU A 237 -15.71 -5.47 -18.03
N ASN A 238 -15.56 -4.81 -16.89
CA ASN A 238 -15.36 -3.37 -16.79
C ASN A 238 -13.93 -2.99 -17.20
N GLU A 239 -13.82 -2.22 -18.27
CA GLU A 239 -12.56 -1.78 -18.86
C GLU A 239 -11.72 -0.91 -17.91
N VAL A 240 -12.35 -0.16 -17.01
CA VAL A 240 -11.67 0.67 -16.01
C VAL A 240 -11.03 -0.22 -14.95
N LEU A 241 -11.71 -1.29 -14.54
CA LEU A 241 -11.15 -2.26 -13.60
C LEU A 241 -9.93 -2.97 -14.20
N ARG A 242 -10.02 -3.43 -15.46
CA ARG A 242 -8.87 -4.02 -16.17
C ARG A 242 -7.71 -3.04 -16.25
N GLN A 243 -7.97 -1.78 -16.62
CA GLN A 243 -6.94 -0.75 -16.72
C GLN A 243 -6.23 -0.54 -15.38
N MET A 244 -7.01 -0.26 -14.32
CA MET A 244 -6.46 0.07 -13.01
C MET A 244 -5.77 -1.14 -12.36
N ALA A 245 -6.26 -2.36 -12.62
CA ALA A 245 -5.58 -3.58 -12.20
C ALA A 245 -4.23 -3.74 -12.90
N ALA A 246 -4.14 -3.51 -14.21
CA ALA A 246 -2.88 -3.56 -14.93
C ALA A 246 -1.86 -2.55 -14.39
N GLU A 247 -2.29 -1.31 -14.12
CA GLU A 247 -1.44 -0.29 -13.46
C GLU A 247 -0.94 -0.77 -12.08
N ALA A 248 -1.83 -1.31 -11.25
CA ALA A 248 -1.49 -1.81 -9.92
C ALA A 248 -0.48 -2.97 -9.97
N VAL A 249 -0.63 -3.92 -10.91
CA VAL A 249 0.31 -5.02 -11.09
C VAL A 249 1.73 -4.51 -11.38
N GLY A 250 1.85 -3.50 -12.26
CA GLY A 250 3.13 -2.86 -12.57
C GLY A 250 3.76 -2.18 -11.36
N HIS A 251 3.00 -1.33 -10.65
CA HIS A 251 3.51 -0.62 -9.47
C HIS A 251 3.92 -1.55 -8.33
N LYS A 252 3.17 -2.63 -8.11
CA LYS A 252 3.45 -3.63 -7.07
C LYS A 252 4.48 -4.67 -7.47
N LYS A 253 4.98 -4.60 -8.71
CA LYS A 253 5.95 -5.54 -9.28
C LYS A 253 5.50 -7.01 -9.19
N HIS A 254 4.21 -7.28 -9.37
CA HIS A 254 3.65 -8.64 -9.33
C HIS A 254 3.99 -9.43 -10.62
N LEU A 255 5.25 -9.85 -10.72
CA LEU A 255 5.80 -10.52 -11.89
C LEU A 255 5.04 -11.79 -12.30
N SER A 256 4.46 -12.52 -11.34
CA SER A 256 3.65 -13.72 -11.59
C SER A 256 2.41 -13.48 -12.45
N LEU A 257 1.97 -12.22 -12.59
CA LEU A 257 0.82 -11.83 -13.41
C LEU A 257 1.21 -11.37 -14.82
N ALA A 258 2.50 -11.37 -15.18
CA ALA A 258 2.93 -11.02 -16.53
C ALA A 258 2.18 -11.80 -17.65
N PRO A 259 1.93 -13.12 -17.54
CA PRO A 259 1.15 -13.85 -18.55
C PRO A 259 -0.27 -13.32 -18.76
N GLN A 260 -0.86 -12.72 -17.73
CA GLN A 260 -2.21 -12.15 -17.79
C GLN A 260 -2.20 -10.72 -18.33
N LEU A 261 -1.09 -9.98 -18.21
CA LEU A 261 -0.92 -8.66 -18.82
C LEU A 261 -0.66 -8.71 -20.32
N ILE A 262 0.06 -9.73 -20.81
CA ILE A 262 0.43 -9.87 -22.22
C ILE A 262 -0.78 -9.80 -23.18
N PRO A 263 -1.87 -10.57 -22.99
CA PRO A 263 -3.01 -10.50 -23.90
C PRO A 263 -3.72 -9.14 -23.85
N LEU A 264 -3.63 -8.40 -22.74
CA LEU A 264 -4.23 -7.07 -22.60
C LEU A 264 -3.58 -6.01 -23.49
N LEU A 265 -2.42 -6.27 -24.09
CA LEU A 265 -1.83 -5.38 -25.11
C LEU A 265 -2.73 -5.20 -26.33
N ALA A 266 -3.61 -6.17 -26.59
CA ALA A 266 -4.62 -6.14 -27.65
C ALA A 266 -6.04 -5.89 -27.11
N ASP A 267 -6.19 -5.34 -25.90
CA ASP A 267 -7.51 -5.01 -25.35
C ASP A 267 -8.22 -3.98 -26.24
N ASP A 268 -9.52 -4.18 -26.47
CA ASP A 268 -10.35 -3.30 -27.29
C ASP A 268 -10.42 -1.88 -26.71
N TYR A 269 -10.25 -1.73 -25.39
CA TYR A 269 -10.15 -0.45 -24.74
C TYR A 269 -8.69 0.00 -24.66
N ALA A 270 -8.30 0.91 -25.55
CA ALA A 270 -6.92 1.39 -25.70
C ALA A 270 -6.19 1.78 -24.38
N PRO A 271 -6.85 2.42 -23.38
CA PRO A 271 -6.21 2.67 -22.08
C PRO A 271 -5.74 1.41 -21.34
N VAL A 272 -6.43 0.27 -21.48
CA VAL A 272 -6.02 -1.02 -20.89
C VAL A 272 -4.73 -1.51 -21.55
N GLY A 273 -4.65 -1.49 -22.88
CA GLY A 273 -3.43 -1.87 -23.60
C GLY A 273 -2.22 -1.00 -23.24
N LEU A 274 -2.44 0.31 -23.07
CA LEU A 274 -1.39 1.23 -22.60
C LEU A 274 -0.96 0.91 -21.15
N ALA A 275 -1.90 0.63 -20.26
CA ALA A 275 -1.61 0.24 -18.88
C ALA A 275 -0.82 -1.08 -18.82
N ALA A 276 -1.24 -2.08 -19.60
CA ALA A 276 -0.55 -3.38 -19.70
C ALA A 276 0.88 -3.23 -20.21
N LYS A 277 1.10 -2.44 -21.26
CA LYS A 277 2.44 -2.12 -21.77
C LYS A 277 3.33 -1.49 -20.70
N LYS A 278 2.82 -0.46 -20.00
CA LYS A 278 3.57 0.21 -18.92
C LYS A 278 3.91 -0.76 -17.80
N ALA A 279 2.96 -1.60 -17.39
CA ALA A 279 3.15 -2.59 -16.35
C ALA A 279 4.22 -3.62 -16.74
N LEU A 280 4.17 -4.17 -17.96
CA LEU A 280 5.18 -5.10 -18.46
C LEU A 280 6.58 -4.46 -18.53
N ALA A 281 6.67 -3.19 -18.91
CA ALA A 281 7.93 -2.45 -18.88
C ALA A 281 8.48 -2.29 -17.46
N LEU A 282 7.62 -1.97 -16.47
CA LEU A 282 8.02 -1.90 -15.06
C LEU A 282 8.48 -3.26 -14.50
N LEU A 283 7.88 -4.37 -14.95
CA LEU A 283 8.20 -5.72 -14.47
C LEU A 283 9.48 -6.31 -15.07
N SER A 284 9.88 -5.83 -16.25
CA SER A 284 10.96 -6.42 -17.04
C SER A 284 12.16 -5.50 -17.25
N GLU A 285 11.97 -4.19 -17.07
CA GLU A 285 12.88 -3.13 -17.52
C GLU A 285 13.15 -3.17 -19.05
N LYS A 286 12.30 -3.87 -19.80
CA LYS A 286 12.33 -3.98 -21.26
C LYS A 286 11.13 -3.29 -21.88
N ASN A 287 11.23 -2.98 -23.18
CA ASN A 287 10.11 -2.42 -23.93
C ASN A 287 10.05 -3.07 -25.30
N PHE A 288 9.20 -4.09 -25.44
CA PHE A 288 8.92 -4.75 -26.71
C PHE A 288 7.76 -4.11 -27.47
N GLY A 289 7.34 -2.90 -27.06
CA GLY A 289 6.17 -2.23 -27.61
C GLY A 289 4.83 -2.77 -27.05
N PRO A 290 3.71 -2.52 -27.75
CA PRO A 290 3.60 -1.84 -29.04
C PRO A 290 3.86 -0.32 -28.96
N LYS A 291 4.12 0.35 -30.09
CA LYS A 291 4.22 1.82 -30.15
C LYS A 291 2.83 2.47 -29.96
N GLU A 292 2.81 3.77 -29.66
CA GLU A 292 1.56 4.54 -29.71
C GLU A 292 1.03 4.49 -31.16
N ASN A 293 -0.26 4.15 -31.34
CA ASN A 293 -0.92 3.93 -32.63
C ASN A 293 -0.41 2.73 -33.46
N ALA A 294 0.14 1.71 -32.80
CA ALA A 294 0.54 0.47 -33.47
C ALA A 294 -0.62 -0.19 -34.21
N SER A 295 -0.34 -0.70 -35.41
CA SER A 295 -1.24 -1.56 -36.16
C SER A 295 -1.50 -2.88 -35.42
N PRO A 296 -2.61 -3.59 -35.72
CA PRO A 296 -2.86 -4.91 -35.12
C PRO A 296 -1.70 -5.89 -35.31
N ALA A 297 -0.99 -5.84 -36.45
CA ALA A 297 0.17 -6.68 -36.72
C ALA A 297 1.35 -6.38 -35.76
N GLU A 298 1.60 -5.09 -35.48
CA GLU A 298 2.63 -4.66 -34.53
C GLU A 298 2.26 -5.01 -33.08
N VAL A 299 0.98 -4.93 -32.71
CA VAL A 299 0.49 -5.40 -31.39
C VAL A 299 0.73 -6.91 -31.25
N GLN A 300 0.40 -7.69 -32.27
CA GLN A 300 0.64 -9.15 -32.25
C GLN A 300 2.13 -9.49 -32.18
N GLU A 301 2.99 -8.70 -32.84
CA GLU A 301 4.44 -8.86 -32.71
C GLU A 301 4.92 -8.55 -31.29
N ALA A 302 4.44 -7.47 -30.68
CA ALA A 302 4.76 -7.16 -29.28
C ALA A 302 4.32 -8.30 -28.35
N ILE A 303 3.11 -8.84 -28.53
CA ILE A 303 2.61 -9.99 -27.77
C ILE A 303 3.57 -11.19 -27.92
N ARG A 304 3.99 -11.53 -29.14
CA ARG A 304 4.95 -12.63 -29.38
C ARG A 304 6.27 -12.40 -28.63
N GLN A 305 6.82 -11.21 -28.71
CA GLN A 305 8.08 -10.86 -28.05
C GLN A 305 7.96 -10.92 -26.52
N TRP A 306 6.86 -10.42 -25.96
CA TRP A 306 6.59 -10.51 -24.53
C TRP A 306 6.40 -11.96 -24.06
N THR A 307 5.68 -12.79 -24.81
CA THR A 307 5.49 -14.22 -24.50
C THR A 307 6.83 -14.96 -24.52
N ALA A 308 7.64 -14.78 -25.56
CA ALA A 308 8.96 -15.39 -25.66
C ALA A 308 9.87 -14.97 -24.49
N TRP A 309 9.85 -13.69 -24.12
CA TRP A 309 10.58 -13.20 -22.96
C TRP A 309 10.13 -13.89 -21.66
N TRP A 310 8.82 -14.07 -21.46
CA TRP A 310 8.30 -14.75 -20.27
C TRP A 310 8.74 -16.22 -20.20
N GLU A 311 8.63 -16.94 -21.33
CA GLU A 311 9.02 -18.35 -21.44
C GLU A 311 10.52 -18.56 -21.15
N THR A 312 11.39 -17.70 -21.68
CA THR A 312 12.84 -17.79 -21.41
C THR A 312 13.19 -17.59 -19.94
N ARG A 313 12.39 -16.83 -19.17
CA ARG A 313 12.55 -16.75 -17.70
C ARG A 313 12.06 -18.02 -17.00
N GLY A 314 10.93 -18.58 -17.43
CA GLY A 314 10.40 -19.84 -16.88
C GLY A 314 11.31 -21.06 -17.15
N ALA A 315 12.13 -21.00 -18.20
CA ALA A 315 13.11 -22.03 -18.54
C ALA A 315 14.40 -21.99 -17.69
N THR A 316 14.54 -21.03 -16.76
CA THR A 316 15.68 -20.99 -15.83
C THR A 316 15.27 -21.62 -14.49
N PRO A 317 15.72 -22.85 -14.15
CA PRO A 317 15.46 -23.43 -12.84
C PRO A 317 16.35 -22.73 -11.81
N GLY A 318 15.73 -22.10 -10.82
CA GLY A 318 16.41 -21.65 -9.59
C GLY A 318 16.80 -20.17 -9.56
N ARG A 319 15.86 -19.33 -9.11
CA ARG A 319 16.10 -18.24 -8.14
C ARG A 319 14.86 -18.06 -7.28
#